data_AF-A0AA48IAV7-F1
#
_entry.id   AF-A0AA48IAV7-F1
#
_cell.length_a   1.000
_cell.length_b   1.000
_cell.length_c   1.000
_cell.angle_alpha   90.00
_cell.angle_beta   90.00
_cell.angle_gamma   90.00
#
_symmetry.space_group_name_H-M   'P 1'
#
loop_
_entity.id
_entity.type
_entity.pdbx_description
1 polymer ?
#
loop_
_entity_poly.entity_id
_entity_poly.type
_entity_poly.pdbx_seq_one_letter_code
_entity_poly.pdbx_strand_id
1 'polypeptide(L)'
;MHAMETTAIGTLTIPRIVNGLWQLADGHGSEVDTAVAASAARRYVEAGFTAFDCADHYGPAEEVVGAAGPDLVAFTKWCPEPSVSGAAACAEAVERACARMRTEAIDLLQYHVWRYDEVKYIDNLHHLALLQEAGKIKHLGLTNVDFRHLRMLHSSGFRIATNQVSVSVLDTRARRMGEWAEANGIALLAYGSLLGGFVSDKWLGKEEPQEAELSNWSLRKYKRFIDAAGGWKPFQALIESLAKIAAKHTVPLSAVATRYVLQQPGVAAVIVGSRLDASNIEANRAVFSFTLDATDLAAIAAAQDELTALPGDCGDEYRYPPFLTASGDLSHHLSEDDDVHRKEVERVIAADGRVEVSSGSPYEPIAGYCRGVRTGNTFVIAGTTTRAMPSGKGVVGGARAADQSTHALDIIGGAVRSLGASLADVTRTRVLLSSVEGWEDVVRVHGAVFGPHARPVNTTVGGITFIGAGILVEIEAEGVITSGPRVRF
;
A
#
# COMPACT_ATOMS: atom_id res chain seq x y z
N MET A 1 -8.51 -1.00 -36.19
CA MET A 1 -8.04 -1.54 -34.90
C MET A 1 -7.34 -0.39 -34.19
N HIS A 2 -7.83 0.05 -33.03
CA HIS A 2 -7.16 1.14 -32.29
C HIS A 2 -5.80 0.66 -31.79
N ALA A 3 -4.78 1.51 -31.91
CA ALA A 3 -3.45 1.20 -31.39
C ALA A 3 -3.52 1.13 -29.85
N MET A 4 -2.87 0.13 -29.28
CA MET A 4 -2.78 0.01 -27.83
C MET A 4 -1.88 1.11 -27.28
N GLU A 5 -2.33 1.79 -26.23
CA GLU A 5 -1.51 2.78 -25.55
C GLU A 5 -0.42 2.10 -24.71
N THR A 6 0.79 2.63 -24.78
CA THR A 6 1.92 2.21 -23.95
C THR A 6 2.41 3.37 -23.08
N THR A 7 3.17 3.03 -22.03
CA THR A 7 3.83 3.98 -21.14
C THR A 7 5.20 3.46 -20.77
N ALA A 8 6.10 4.36 -20.38
CA ALA A 8 7.38 4.00 -19.80
C ALA A 8 7.26 3.85 -18.27
N ILE A 9 7.91 2.83 -17.71
CA ILE A 9 8.21 2.73 -16.28
C ILE A 9 9.71 2.48 -16.12
N GLY A 10 10.46 3.50 -15.68
CA GLY A 10 11.91 3.47 -15.75
C GLY A 10 12.40 3.24 -17.19
N THR A 11 13.02 2.09 -17.45
CA THR A 11 13.52 1.71 -18.79
C THR A 11 12.60 0.72 -19.53
N LEU A 12 11.51 0.25 -18.90
CA LEU A 12 10.54 -0.63 -19.55
C LEU A 12 9.49 0.18 -20.29
N THR A 13 9.04 -0.34 -21.43
CA THR A 13 7.81 0.13 -22.10
C THR A 13 6.75 -0.94 -21.95
N ILE A 14 5.60 -0.60 -21.37
CA ILE A 14 4.51 -1.53 -21.09
C ILE A 14 3.20 -1.03 -21.69
N PRO A 15 2.23 -1.91 -22.00
CA PRO A 15 0.86 -1.50 -22.24
C PRO A 15 0.26 -0.83 -21.00
N ARG A 16 -0.64 0.14 -21.20
CA ARG A 16 -1.34 0.82 -20.10
C ARG A 16 -2.41 -0.05 -19.42
N ILE A 17 -2.65 -1.27 -19.90
CA ILE A 17 -3.38 -2.32 -19.18
C ILE A 17 -2.42 -3.47 -18.91
N VAL A 18 -2.27 -3.82 -17.64
CA VAL A 18 -1.46 -4.93 -17.16
C VAL A 18 -2.38 -6.07 -16.74
N ASN A 19 -2.07 -7.30 -17.12
CA ASN A 19 -2.87 -8.47 -16.77
C ASN A 19 -2.52 -8.92 -15.35
N GLY A 20 -3.41 -8.71 -14.39
CA GLY A 20 -3.24 -9.21 -13.02
C GLY A 20 -3.59 -10.70 -12.93
N LEU A 21 -2.73 -11.48 -12.26
CA LEU A 21 -2.88 -12.93 -12.12
C LEU A 21 -3.36 -13.39 -10.74
N TRP A 22 -3.92 -12.49 -9.92
CA TRP A 22 -4.36 -12.80 -8.55
C TRP A 22 -5.45 -13.87 -8.49
N GLN A 23 -6.18 -14.15 -9.57
CA GLN A 23 -7.13 -15.27 -9.60
C GLN A 23 -6.47 -16.64 -9.42
N LEU A 24 -5.14 -16.72 -9.55
CA LEU A 24 -4.35 -17.91 -9.31
C LEU A 24 -3.97 -18.08 -7.82
N ALA A 25 -4.26 -17.11 -6.95
CA ALA A 25 -3.84 -17.12 -5.54
C ALA A 25 -4.57 -18.17 -4.68
N ASP A 26 -5.80 -18.59 -5.03
CA ASP A 26 -6.56 -19.55 -4.22
C ASP A 26 -7.56 -20.41 -5.04
N GLY A 27 -7.43 -21.74 -4.92
CA GLY A 27 -8.55 -22.61 -4.56
C GLY A 27 -9.82 -22.63 -5.42
N HIS A 28 -9.75 -22.62 -6.76
CA HIS A 28 -10.87 -23.06 -7.60
C HIS A 28 -11.05 -24.60 -7.63
N GLY A 29 -10.59 -25.32 -6.61
CA GLY A 29 -10.77 -26.78 -6.47
C GLY A 29 -10.12 -27.64 -7.56
N SER A 30 -9.48 -27.02 -8.55
CA SER A 30 -8.75 -27.67 -9.63
C SER A 30 -7.30 -27.22 -9.61
N GLU A 31 -6.41 -28.20 -9.75
CA GLU A 31 -5.00 -27.99 -10.05
C GLU A 31 -4.91 -27.13 -11.32
N VAL A 32 -4.26 -25.96 -11.24
CA VAL A 32 -4.09 -25.08 -12.40
C VAL A 32 -3.05 -25.72 -13.33
N ASP A 33 -3.48 -26.17 -14.50
CA ASP A 33 -2.56 -26.61 -15.54
C ASP A 33 -1.77 -25.41 -16.07
N THR A 34 -0.49 -25.36 -15.68
CA THR A 34 0.43 -24.28 -16.01
C THR A 34 0.63 -24.13 -17.52
N ALA A 35 0.61 -25.23 -18.28
CA ALA A 35 0.79 -25.18 -19.73
C ALA A 35 -0.45 -24.58 -20.43
N VAL A 36 -1.65 -24.93 -19.96
CA VAL A 36 -2.90 -24.34 -20.46
C VAL A 36 -2.97 -22.86 -20.12
N ALA A 37 -2.65 -22.49 -18.88
CA ALA A 37 -2.59 -21.10 -18.43
C ALA A 37 -1.55 -20.27 -19.19
N ALA A 38 -0.37 -20.84 -19.47
CA ALA A 38 0.66 -20.19 -20.29
C ALA A 38 0.20 -19.98 -21.74
N SER A 39 -0.45 -20.98 -22.34
CA SER A 39 -1.05 -20.85 -23.68
C SER A 39 -2.13 -19.75 -23.71
N ALA A 40 -2.90 -19.60 -22.64
CA ALA A 40 -3.83 -18.50 -22.50
C ALA A 40 -3.15 -17.13 -22.35
N ALA A 41 -2.08 -17.02 -21.57
CA ALA A 41 -1.30 -15.79 -21.45
C ALA A 41 -0.76 -15.35 -22.82
N ARG A 42 -0.31 -16.27 -23.67
CA ARG A 42 0.14 -15.94 -25.03
C ARG A 42 -0.95 -15.33 -25.92
N ARG A 43 -2.22 -15.70 -25.75
CA ARG A 43 -3.35 -15.06 -26.46
C ARG A 43 -3.50 -13.58 -26.08
N TYR A 44 -3.18 -13.20 -24.85
CA TYR A 44 -3.13 -11.79 -24.44
C TYR A 44 -1.94 -11.07 -25.09
N VAL A 45 -0.76 -11.71 -25.15
CA VAL A 45 0.42 -11.17 -25.83
C VAL A 45 0.14 -10.92 -27.32
N GLU A 46 -0.45 -11.89 -28.02
CA GLU A 46 -0.88 -11.76 -29.42
C GLU A 46 -1.88 -10.60 -29.62
N ALA A 47 -2.71 -10.33 -28.62
CA ALA A 47 -3.64 -9.20 -28.61
C ALA A 47 -2.99 -7.86 -28.24
N GLY A 48 -1.70 -7.84 -27.89
CA GLY A 48 -0.92 -6.69 -27.48
C GLY A 48 -0.76 -6.54 -25.97
N PHE A 49 -1.53 -7.23 -25.14
CA PHE A 49 -1.44 -7.12 -23.68
C PHE A 49 -0.23 -7.91 -23.15
N THR A 50 0.96 -7.35 -23.31
CA THR A 50 2.25 -8.01 -23.06
C THR A 50 2.76 -7.93 -21.62
N ALA A 51 2.13 -7.13 -20.73
CA ALA A 51 2.55 -7.02 -19.33
C ALA A 51 1.66 -7.82 -18.38
N PHE A 52 2.28 -8.48 -17.41
CA PHE A 52 1.60 -9.35 -16.42
C PHE A 52 2.08 -9.03 -15.00
N ASP A 53 1.14 -8.97 -14.06
CA ASP A 53 1.39 -8.71 -12.65
C ASP A 53 1.11 -9.98 -11.81
N CYS A 54 2.16 -10.51 -11.21
CA CYS A 54 2.20 -11.71 -10.36
C CYS A 54 2.49 -11.32 -8.90
N ALA A 55 2.62 -12.32 -8.03
CA ALA A 55 3.21 -12.20 -6.70
C ALA A 55 3.73 -13.57 -6.24
N ASP A 56 4.66 -13.57 -5.29
CA ASP A 56 5.21 -14.77 -4.65
C ASP A 56 4.17 -15.73 -4.04
N HIS A 57 3.00 -15.20 -3.65
CA HIS A 57 1.88 -15.91 -3.04
C HIS A 57 0.70 -16.15 -4.00
N TYR A 58 0.80 -15.80 -5.29
CA TYR A 58 -0.29 -16.02 -6.26
C TYR A 58 -0.24 -17.41 -6.91
N GLY A 59 -0.28 -18.47 -6.10
CA GLY A 59 -0.25 -19.85 -6.60
C GLY A 59 0.86 -20.05 -7.66
N PRO A 60 0.56 -20.63 -8.84
CA PRO A 60 1.55 -20.85 -9.90
C PRO A 60 1.77 -19.65 -10.85
N ALA A 61 1.40 -18.42 -10.47
CA ALA A 61 1.44 -17.27 -11.39
C ALA A 61 2.84 -17.00 -11.98
N GLU A 62 3.89 -17.12 -11.17
CA GLU A 62 5.29 -16.95 -11.62
C GLU A 62 5.71 -18.07 -12.58
N GLU A 63 5.29 -19.31 -12.32
CA GLU A 63 5.53 -20.46 -13.19
C GLU A 63 4.77 -20.34 -14.52
N VAL A 64 3.55 -19.80 -14.51
CA VAL A 64 2.74 -19.57 -15.72
C VAL A 64 3.41 -18.56 -16.64
N VAL A 65 3.88 -17.42 -16.12
CA VAL A 65 4.57 -16.43 -16.94
C VAL A 65 5.91 -16.98 -17.46
N GLY A 66 6.65 -17.73 -16.63
CA GLY A 66 7.88 -18.39 -17.07
C GLY A 66 7.66 -19.43 -18.17
N ALA A 67 6.53 -20.14 -18.15
CA ALA A 67 6.15 -21.10 -19.18
C ALA A 67 5.62 -20.44 -20.47
N ALA A 68 5.04 -19.24 -20.39
CA ALA A 68 4.51 -18.51 -21.54
C ALA A 68 5.61 -17.95 -22.46
N GLY A 69 6.82 -17.75 -21.94
CA GLY A 69 8.01 -17.40 -22.72
C GLY A 69 8.45 -15.94 -22.55
N PRO A 70 9.61 -15.58 -23.13
CA PRO A 70 10.31 -14.33 -22.83
C PRO A 70 9.72 -13.07 -23.49
N ASP A 71 8.72 -13.21 -24.36
CA ASP A 71 8.11 -12.09 -25.11
C ASP A 71 7.17 -11.22 -24.26
N LEU A 72 6.89 -11.62 -23.02
CA LEU A 72 6.07 -10.88 -22.07
C LEU A 72 6.93 -10.18 -21.01
N VAL A 73 6.42 -9.05 -20.49
CA VAL A 73 7.03 -8.35 -19.36
C VAL A 73 6.34 -8.80 -18.08
N ALA A 74 7.09 -9.38 -17.15
CA ALA A 74 6.55 -9.89 -15.89
C ALA A 74 6.94 -9.00 -14.72
N PHE A 75 5.94 -8.57 -13.96
CA PHE A 75 6.12 -7.96 -12.65
C PHE A 75 5.82 -9.02 -11.60
N THR A 76 6.62 -9.06 -10.53
CA THR A 76 6.30 -9.89 -9.36
C THR A 76 6.39 -9.06 -8.09
N LYS A 77 6.01 -9.68 -6.98
CA LYS A 77 6.02 -9.07 -5.65
C LYS A 77 6.75 -9.97 -4.68
N TRP A 78 7.38 -9.33 -3.71
CA TRP A 78 7.81 -9.99 -2.48
C TRP A 78 6.99 -9.43 -1.32
N CYS A 79 6.22 -10.30 -0.68
CA CYS A 79 5.31 -9.98 0.42
C CYS A 79 5.71 -10.74 1.69
N PRO A 80 6.92 -10.51 2.23
CA PRO A 80 7.40 -11.27 3.38
C PRO A 80 6.55 -11.01 4.61
N GLU A 81 6.43 -12.03 5.46
CA GLU A 81 5.99 -11.83 6.84
C GLU A 81 6.87 -10.77 7.53
N PRO A 82 6.31 -9.97 8.47
CA PRO A 82 7.07 -8.88 9.11
C PRO A 82 8.37 -9.30 9.80
N SER A 83 8.40 -10.54 10.33
CA SER A 83 9.56 -11.12 11.00
C SER A 83 10.73 -11.41 10.04
N VAL A 84 10.44 -11.64 8.76
CA VAL A 84 11.43 -11.99 7.73
C VAL A 84 12.20 -10.75 7.32
N SER A 85 13.51 -10.77 7.59
CA SER A 85 14.39 -9.65 7.24
C SER A 85 15.83 -10.08 6.94
N GLY A 86 16.53 -9.23 6.18
CA GLY A 86 17.97 -9.35 5.94
C GLY A 86 18.34 -9.77 4.51
N ALA A 87 19.63 -9.67 4.21
CA ALA A 87 20.17 -9.87 2.87
C ALA A 87 19.89 -11.26 2.29
N ALA A 88 20.02 -12.32 3.10
CA ALA A 88 19.80 -13.70 2.65
C ALA A 88 18.34 -13.92 2.22
N ALA A 89 17.37 -13.49 3.05
CA ALA A 89 15.96 -13.61 2.72
C ALA A 89 15.59 -12.84 1.42
N CYS A 90 16.17 -11.65 1.23
CA CYS A 90 15.97 -10.88 0.00
C CYS A 90 16.54 -11.61 -1.23
N ALA A 91 17.75 -12.16 -1.12
CA ALA A 91 18.41 -12.89 -2.19
C ALA A 91 17.62 -14.16 -2.57
N GLU A 92 17.24 -14.96 -1.57
CA GLU A 92 16.44 -16.18 -1.75
C GLU A 92 15.09 -15.88 -2.43
N ALA A 93 14.42 -14.78 -2.03
CA ALA A 93 13.16 -14.37 -2.65
C ALA A 93 13.34 -14.04 -4.15
N VAL A 94 14.39 -13.29 -4.50
CA VAL A 94 14.69 -12.93 -5.89
C VAL A 94 15.11 -14.14 -6.71
N GLU A 95 15.95 -15.02 -6.17
CA GLU A 95 16.39 -16.26 -6.84
C GLU A 95 15.22 -17.19 -7.10
N ARG A 96 14.32 -17.36 -6.14
CA ARG A 96 13.11 -18.17 -6.29
C ARG A 96 12.20 -17.62 -7.40
N ALA A 97 11.95 -16.31 -7.41
CA ALA A 97 11.14 -15.66 -8.43
C ALA A 97 11.76 -15.79 -9.83
N CYS A 98 13.08 -15.58 -9.95
CA CYS A 98 13.83 -15.79 -11.19
C CYS A 98 13.72 -17.24 -11.70
N ALA A 99 13.84 -18.23 -10.80
CA ALA A 99 13.72 -19.64 -11.16
C ALA A 99 12.32 -19.98 -11.68
N ARG A 100 11.25 -19.52 -11.01
CA ARG A 100 9.86 -19.75 -11.41
C ARG A 100 9.51 -19.09 -12.75
N MET A 101 9.89 -17.82 -12.90
CA MET A 101 9.67 -17.04 -14.13
C MET A 101 10.67 -17.37 -15.24
N ARG A 102 11.66 -18.24 -15.00
CA ARG A 102 12.71 -18.64 -15.95
C ARG A 102 13.47 -17.45 -16.55
N THR A 103 13.85 -16.50 -15.70
CA THR A 103 14.61 -15.30 -16.07
C THR A 103 15.87 -15.16 -15.22
N GLU A 104 16.87 -14.45 -15.73
CA GLU A 104 18.11 -14.13 -14.98
C GLU A 104 17.95 -12.88 -14.10
N ALA A 105 16.99 -12.02 -14.44
CA ALA A 105 16.70 -10.77 -13.74
C ALA A 105 15.20 -10.43 -13.82
N ILE A 106 14.67 -9.89 -12.72
CA ILE A 106 13.26 -9.48 -12.62
C ILE A 106 13.09 -8.09 -13.24
N ASP A 107 12.14 -7.91 -14.16
CA ASP A 107 11.86 -6.62 -14.79
C ASP A 107 11.38 -5.56 -13.78
N LEU A 108 10.40 -5.93 -12.96
CA LEU A 108 9.91 -5.11 -11.84
C LEU A 108 9.61 -6.00 -10.63
N LEU A 109 10.33 -5.77 -9.53
CA LEU A 109 10.00 -6.37 -8.24
C LEU A 109 9.28 -5.34 -7.37
N GLN A 110 8.09 -5.65 -6.89
CA GLN A 110 7.31 -4.76 -6.02
C GLN A 110 7.36 -5.25 -4.58
N TYR A 111 7.79 -4.40 -3.65
CA TYR A 111 7.93 -4.76 -2.24
C TYR A 111 6.67 -4.37 -1.44
N HIS A 112 6.11 -5.32 -0.70
CA HIS A 112 5.00 -5.07 0.21
C HIS A 112 5.48 -4.94 1.66
N VAL A 113 4.91 -3.99 2.38
CA VAL A 113 5.19 -3.75 3.81
C VAL A 113 3.89 -3.90 4.58
N TRP A 114 3.74 -4.94 5.39
CA TRP A 114 2.53 -5.13 6.19
C TRP A 114 2.39 -4.06 7.29
N ARG A 115 3.50 -3.70 7.92
CA ARG A 115 3.51 -2.87 9.12
C ARG A 115 4.66 -1.88 9.11
N TYR A 116 4.33 -0.59 9.23
CA TYR A 116 5.34 0.46 9.30
C TYR A 116 5.96 0.59 10.69
N ASP A 117 5.22 0.21 11.73
CA ASP A 117 5.71 0.13 13.12
C ASP A 117 6.72 -1.01 13.35
N GLU A 118 7.07 -1.76 12.30
CA GLU A 118 8.17 -2.72 12.23
C GLU A 118 9.23 -2.25 11.25
N VAL A 119 10.02 -1.28 11.68
CA VAL A 119 10.98 -0.52 10.87
C VAL A 119 12.07 -1.34 10.15
N LYS A 120 12.12 -2.66 10.31
CA LYS A 120 13.03 -3.56 9.57
C LYS A 120 12.73 -3.63 8.07
N TYR A 121 11.54 -3.23 7.63
CA TYR A 121 11.20 -3.17 6.20
C TYR A 121 12.16 -2.25 5.40
N ILE A 122 12.74 -1.24 6.05
CA ILE A 122 13.73 -0.35 5.43
C ILE A 122 15.05 -1.09 5.14
N ASP A 123 15.43 -2.04 6.00
CA ASP A 123 16.64 -2.85 5.81
C ASP A 123 16.45 -3.82 4.63
N ASN A 124 15.27 -4.43 4.54
CA ASN A 124 14.88 -5.22 3.38
C ASN A 124 14.91 -4.40 2.09
N LEU A 125 14.29 -3.21 2.09
CA LEU A 125 14.30 -2.33 0.92
C LEU A 125 15.73 -1.91 0.53
N HIS A 126 16.64 -1.73 1.49
CA HIS A 126 18.06 -1.50 1.22
C HIS A 126 18.71 -2.71 0.54
N HIS A 127 18.50 -3.93 1.02
CA HIS A 127 19.04 -5.13 0.38
C HIS A 127 18.47 -5.34 -1.03
N LEU A 128 17.18 -5.07 -1.24
CA LEU A 128 16.58 -5.08 -2.59
C LEU A 128 17.19 -4.01 -3.49
N ALA A 129 17.52 -2.82 -2.98
CA ALA A 129 18.21 -1.79 -3.74
C ALA A 129 19.64 -2.23 -4.13
N LEU A 130 20.35 -2.98 -3.29
CA LEU A 130 21.64 -3.58 -3.65
C LEU A 130 21.49 -4.64 -4.76
N LEU A 131 20.43 -5.45 -4.71
CA LEU A 131 20.11 -6.40 -5.78
C LEU A 131 19.71 -5.69 -7.08
N GLN A 132 19.10 -4.50 -6.99
CA GLN A 132 18.86 -3.62 -8.12
C GLN A 132 20.16 -3.09 -8.73
N GLU A 133 21.11 -2.64 -7.90
CA GLU A 133 22.44 -2.22 -8.35
C GLU A 133 23.24 -3.37 -9.00
N ALA A 134 23.07 -4.59 -8.49
CA ALA A 134 23.68 -5.81 -9.04
C ALA A 134 22.99 -6.32 -10.32
N GLY A 135 21.92 -5.66 -10.79
CA GLY A 135 21.21 -6.02 -12.03
C GLY A 135 20.30 -7.26 -11.91
N LYS A 136 20.09 -7.80 -10.69
CA LYS A 136 19.14 -8.90 -10.45
C LYS A 136 17.69 -8.44 -10.44
N ILE A 137 17.48 -7.17 -10.12
CA ILE A 137 16.21 -6.46 -10.24
C ILE A 137 16.44 -5.27 -11.17
N LYS A 138 15.71 -5.15 -12.28
CA LYS A 138 15.87 -3.99 -13.18
C LYS A 138 15.20 -2.75 -12.58
N HIS A 139 13.98 -2.91 -12.08
CA HIS A 139 13.22 -1.86 -11.42
C HIS A 139 12.66 -2.32 -10.07
N LEU A 140 12.75 -1.45 -9.07
CA LEU A 140 12.20 -1.66 -7.75
C LEU A 140 10.91 -0.84 -7.62
N GLY A 141 9.81 -1.51 -7.31
CA GLY A 141 8.51 -0.90 -7.03
C GLY A 141 8.08 -1.15 -5.59
N LEU A 142 7.00 -0.50 -5.21
CA LEU A 142 6.29 -0.70 -3.94
C LEU A 142 4.87 -1.17 -4.22
N THR A 143 4.20 -1.75 -3.22
CA THR A 143 2.77 -2.08 -3.31
C THR A 143 2.06 -1.77 -2.00
N ASN A 144 0.94 -1.06 -2.11
CA ASN A 144 0.12 -0.56 -1.01
C ASN A 144 0.92 0.33 -0.04
N VAL A 145 1.93 1.05 -0.52
CA VAL A 145 2.64 2.04 0.31
C VAL A 145 1.87 3.36 0.26
N ASP A 146 1.60 3.93 1.42
CA ASP A 146 0.82 5.17 1.53
C ASP A 146 1.65 6.40 1.13
N PHE A 147 1.01 7.56 1.02
CA PHE A 147 1.68 8.72 0.45
C PHE A 147 2.82 9.24 1.33
N ARG A 148 2.63 9.27 2.66
CA ARG A 148 3.67 9.74 3.59
C ARG A 148 4.89 8.83 3.57
N HIS A 149 4.70 7.52 3.49
CA HIS A 149 5.78 6.55 3.43
C HIS A 149 6.45 6.54 2.05
N LEU A 150 5.69 6.65 0.95
CA LEU A 150 6.27 6.77 -0.39
C LEU A 150 7.23 7.96 -0.47
N ARG A 151 6.78 9.13 0.01
CA ARG A 151 7.60 10.35 0.03
C ARG A 151 8.80 10.23 0.96
N MET A 152 8.63 9.60 2.13
CA MET A 152 9.73 9.34 3.05
C MET A 152 10.79 8.43 2.45
N LEU A 153 10.39 7.34 1.82
CA LEU A 153 11.32 6.40 1.18
C LEU A 153 12.04 7.05 0.00
N HIS A 154 11.33 7.82 -0.82
CA HIS A 154 11.95 8.62 -1.87
C HIS A 154 12.96 9.63 -1.31
N SER A 155 12.60 10.38 -0.26
CA SER A 155 13.51 11.35 0.39
C SER A 155 14.72 10.68 1.07
N SER A 156 14.63 9.39 1.36
CA SER A 156 15.73 8.56 1.87
C SER A 156 16.73 8.14 0.78
N GLY A 157 16.43 8.42 -0.49
CA GLY A 157 17.30 8.13 -1.63
C GLY A 157 17.03 6.80 -2.34
N PHE A 158 15.94 6.10 -2.01
CA PHE A 158 15.58 4.86 -2.72
C PHE A 158 15.14 5.14 -4.16
N ARG A 159 15.67 4.39 -5.13
CA ARG A 159 15.30 4.47 -6.55
C ARG A 159 14.03 3.66 -6.84
N ILE A 160 12.90 4.22 -6.43
CA ILE A 160 11.57 3.62 -6.61
C ILE A 160 11.04 3.98 -8.01
N ALA A 161 10.68 2.98 -8.80
CA ALA A 161 10.11 3.16 -10.14
C ALA A 161 8.58 3.20 -10.12
N THR A 162 7.94 2.40 -9.26
CA THR A 162 6.49 2.30 -9.19
C THR A 162 5.95 2.22 -7.77
N ASN A 163 4.68 2.57 -7.59
CA ASN A 163 3.88 2.17 -6.44
C ASN A 163 2.53 1.62 -6.92
N GLN A 164 2.22 0.36 -6.58
CA GLN A 164 0.95 -0.27 -6.92
C GLN A 164 -0.09 0.00 -5.84
N VAL A 165 -1.20 0.65 -6.20
CA VAL A 165 -2.18 1.20 -5.24
C VAL A 165 -3.64 1.07 -5.69
N SER A 166 -4.58 1.08 -4.74
CA SER A 166 -6.02 1.04 -5.03
C SER A 166 -6.48 2.36 -5.65
N VAL A 167 -7.02 2.29 -6.87
CA VAL A 167 -7.63 3.45 -7.53
C VAL A 167 -8.86 3.00 -8.30
N SER A 168 -9.97 3.69 -8.11
CA SER A 168 -11.20 3.45 -8.88
C SER A 168 -12.01 4.74 -9.04
N VAL A 169 -13.14 4.64 -9.73
CA VAL A 169 -14.16 5.70 -9.75
C VAL A 169 -14.73 6.02 -8.36
N LEU A 170 -14.58 5.12 -7.39
CA LEU A 170 -15.07 5.27 -6.01
C LEU A 170 -13.92 5.62 -5.05
N ASP A 171 -12.74 5.04 -5.22
CA ASP A 171 -11.54 5.30 -4.40
C ASP A 171 -10.63 6.31 -5.09
N THR A 172 -10.74 7.58 -4.66
CA THR A 172 -9.98 8.72 -5.19
C THR A 172 -8.81 9.15 -4.29
N ARG A 173 -8.54 8.42 -3.19
CA ARG A 173 -7.51 8.78 -2.19
C ARG A 173 -6.11 8.92 -2.81
N ALA A 174 -5.83 8.18 -3.88
CA ALA A 174 -4.53 8.21 -4.56
C ALA A 174 -4.23 9.52 -5.31
N ARG A 175 -5.19 10.44 -5.50
CA ARG A 175 -5.00 11.64 -6.34
C ARG A 175 -3.78 12.48 -5.92
N ARG A 176 -3.67 12.80 -4.63
CA ARG A 176 -2.55 13.59 -4.10
C ARG A 176 -1.21 12.87 -4.26
N MET A 177 -1.21 11.54 -4.07
CA MET A 177 -0.03 10.71 -4.33
C MET A 177 0.35 10.74 -5.80
N GLY A 178 -0.62 10.64 -6.71
CA GLY A 178 -0.42 10.67 -8.16
C GLY A 178 0.19 11.97 -8.66
N GLU A 179 -0.35 13.11 -8.22
CA GLU A 179 0.18 14.44 -8.57
C GLU A 179 1.65 14.59 -8.14
N TRP A 180 1.99 14.11 -6.94
CA TRP A 180 3.37 14.14 -6.46
C TRP A 180 4.27 13.10 -7.15
N ALA A 181 3.77 11.87 -7.39
CA ALA A 181 4.52 10.78 -7.99
C ALA A 181 4.93 11.12 -9.43
N GLU A 182 4.02 11.73 -10.21
CA GLU A 182 4.29 12.22 -11.57
C GLU A 182 5.45 13.22 -11.59
N ALA A 183 5.43 14.20 -10.68
CA ALA A 183 6.48 15.21 -10.54
C ALA A 183 7.85 14.62 -10.10
N ASN A 184 7.87 13.41 -9.54
CA ASN A 184 9.08 12.76 -9.02
C ASN A 184 9.47 11.49 -9.79
N GLY A 185 8.88 11.27 -10.98
CA GLY A 185 9.24 10.16 -11.87
C GLY A 185 8.86 8.77 -11.33
N ILE A 186 7.84 8.70 -10.47
CA ILE A 186 7.29 7.45 -9.94
C ILE A 186 5.96 7.17 -10.63
N ALA A 187 5.81 5.98 -11.20
CA ALA A 187 4.58 5.56 -11.86
C ALA A 187 3.63 4.87 -10.87
N LEU A 188 2.34 5.23 -10.90
CA LEU A 188 1.32 4.46 -10.20
C LEU A 188 0.80 3.32 -11.08
N LEU A 189 0.75 2.12 -10.49
CA LEU A 189 0.08 0.95 -11.06
C LEU A 189 -1.24 0.76 -10.32
N ALA A 190 -2.35 1.14 -10.93
CA ALA A 190 -3.65 1.12 -10.27
C ALA A 190 -4.26 -0.29 -10.28
N TYR A 191 -4.64 -0.81 -9.13
CA TYR A 191 -5.46 -2.02 -9.03
C TYR A 191 -6.86 -1.67 -8.46
N GLY A 192 -7.81 -2.60 -8.58
CA GLY A 192 -9.15 -2.41 -7.99
C GLY A 192 -10.07 -1.47 -8.77
N SER A 193 -9.67 -1.06 -9.97
CA SER A 193 -10.39 -0.14 -10.87
C SER A 193 -11.84 -0.53 -11.15
N LEU A 194 -12.14 -1.83 -11.12
CA LEU A 194 -13.47 -2.39 -11.36
C LEU A 194 -14.19 -2.88 -10.09
N LEU A 195 -13.65 -2.59 -8.90
CA LEU A 195 -14.23 -2.95 -7.60
C LEU A 195 -14.62 -4.44 -7.51
N GLY A 196 -13.71 -5.33 -7.91
CA GLY A 196 -13.96 -6.78 -7.90
C GLY A 196 -15.03 -7.26 -8.90
N GLY A 197 -15.40 -6.40 -9.85
CA GLY A 197 -16.44 -6.65 -10.86
C GLY A 197 -17.77 -5.95 -10.57
N PHE A 198 -17.89 -5.18 -9.48
CA PHE A 198 -19.09 -4.39 -9.20
C PHE A 198 -19.37 -3.33 -10.26
N VAL A 199 -18.32 -2.81 -10.91
CA VAL A 199 -18.49 -1.90 -12.06
C VAL A 199 -18.70 -2.72 -13.33
N SER A 200 -19.88 -3.33 -13.46
CA SER A 200 -20.33 -4.05 -14.65
C SER A 200 -21.85 -4.04 -14.81
N ASP A 201 -22.33 -4.32 -16.02
CA ASP A 201 -23.78 -4.40 -16.34
C ASP A 201 -24.53 -5.41 -15.49
N LYS A 202 -23.83 -6.40 -14.91
CA LYS A 202 -24.40 -7.38 -13.98
C LYS A 202 -25.05 -6.70 -12.77
N TRP A 203 -24.49 -5.60 -12.29
CA TRP A 203 -24.87 -4.93 -11.04
C TRP A 203 -25.66 -3.64 -11.24
N LEU A 204 -25.74 -3.14 -12.48
CA LEU A 204 -26.45 -1.90 -12.81
C LEU A 204 -27.97 -2.06 -12.57
N GLY A 205 -28.54 -1.14 -11.78
CA GLY A 205 -29.97 -1.11 -11.46
C GLY A 205 -30.42 -2.30 -10.61
N LYS A 206 -29.51 -2.98 -9.92
CA LYS A 206 -29.82 -4.11 -9.04
C LYS A 206 -29.93 -3.68 -7.59
N GLU A 207 -30.72 -4.44 -6.82
CA GLU A 207 -30.74 -4.33 -5.37
C GLU A 207 -29.38 -4.73 -4.77
N GLU A 208 -29.17 -4.33 -3.52
CA GLU A 208 -27.92 -4.62 -2.81
C GLU A 208 -27.73 -6.14 -2.64
N PRO A 209 -26.59 -6.70 -3.04
CA PRO A 209 -26.34 -8.13 -2.92
C PRO A 209 -26.38 -8.58 -1.46
N GLN A 210 -26.97 -9.75 -1.25
CA GLN A 210 -26.84 -10.47 0.01
C GLN A 210 -25.45 -11.14 0.11
N GLU A 211 -24.99 -11.45 1.32
CA GLU A 211 -23.66 -12.05 1.57
C GLU A 211 -23.42 -13.32 0.73
N ALA A 212 -24.46 -14.14 0.53
CA ALA A 212 -24.40 -15.37 -0.27
C ALA A 212 -24.08 -15.12 -1.76
N GLU A 213 -24.32 -13.91 -2.26
CA GLU A 213 -24.03 -13.50 -3.65
C GLU A 213 -22.58 -13.01 -3.82
N LEU A 214 -21.85 -12.76 -2.72
CA LEU A 214 -20.45 -12.35 -2.71
C LEU A 214 -19.53 -13.56 -2.88
N SER A 215 -19.61 -14.17 -4.05
CA SER A 215 -19.01 -15.46 -4.39
C SER A 215 -17.48 -15.51 -4.39
N ASN A 216 -16.81 -14.38 -4.25
CA ASN A 216 -15.34 -14.32 -4.22
C ASN A 216 -14.83 -13.23 -3.27
N TRP A 217 -13.54 -13.35 -2.97
CA TRP A 217 -12.81 -12.49 -2.04
C TRP A 217 -12.78 -11.02 -2.45
N SER A 218 -12.67 -10.76 -3.77
CA SER A 218 -12.69 -9.40 -4.28
C SER A 218 -14.05 -8.74 -4.06
N LEU A 219 -15.16 -9.42 -4.33
CA LEU A 219 -16.50 -8.88 -4.07
C LEU A 219 -16.68 -8.54 -2.58
N ARG A 220 -16.25 -9.41 -1.66
CA ARG A 220 -16.31 -9.12 -0.22
C ARG A 220 -15.45 -7.92 0.21
N LYS A 221 -14.23 -7.78 -0.35
CA LYS A 221 -13.38 -6.60 -0.12
C LYS A 221 -14.06 -5.33 -0.62
N TYR A 222 -14.48 -5.29 -1.87
CA TYR A 222 -14.99 -4.05 -2.47
C TYR A 222 -16.43 -3.71 -2.03
N LYS A 223 -17.20 -4.67 -1.52
CA LYS A 223 -18.46 -4.36 -0.83
C LYS A 223 -18.22 -3.47 0.39
N ARG A 224 -17.17 -3.73 1.18
CA ARG A 224 -16.78 -2.85 2.30
C ARG A 224 -16.40 -1.45 1.83
N PHE A 225 -15.71 -1.32 0.69
CA PHE A 225 -15.42 -0.02 0.07
C PHE A 225 -16.71 0.74 -0.28
N ILE A 226 -17.67 0.04 -0.88
CA ILE A 226 -18.99 0.61 -1.20
C ILE A 226 -19.71 1.06 0.07
N ASP A 227 -19.69 0.24 1.14
CA ASP A 227 -20.34 0.57 2.40
C ASP A 227 -19.72 1.78 3.07
N ALA A 228 -18.39 1.84 3.12
CA ALA A 228 -17.67 3.00 3.64
C ALA A 228 -17.85 4.26 2.79
N ALA A 229 -18.16 4.12 1.50
CA ALA A 229 -18.47 5.23 0.60
C ALA A 229 -19.94 5.70 0.67
N GLY A 230 -20.72 5.24 1.65
CA GLY A 230 -22.12 5.64 1.83
C GLY A 230 -23.15 4.59 1.40
N GLY A 231 -22.70 3.40 1.01
CA GLY A 231 -23.56 2.24 0.75
C GLY A 231 -24.01 2.09 -0.70
N TRP A 232 -24.92 1.14 -0.92
CA TRP A 232 -25.28 0.67 -2.26
C TRP A 232 -25.99 1.72 -3.11
N LYS A 233 -26.85 2.57 -2.51
CA LYS A 233 -27.63 3.56 -3.26
C LYS A 233 -26.75 4.63 -3.92
N PRO A 234 -25.83 5.33 -3.22
CA PRO A 234 -24.86 6.22 -3.86
C PRO A 234 -23.98 5.50 -4.90
N PHE A 235 -23.59 4.26 -4.61
CA PHE A 235 -22.84 3.45 -5.58
C PHE A 235 -23.62 3.17 -6.88
N GLN A 236 -24.92 2.88 -6.80
CA GLN A 236 -25.78 2.72 -7.98
C GLN A 236 -25.84 4.01 -8.81
N ALA A 237 -26.01 5.17 -8.18
CA ALA A 237 -25.99 6.46 -8.87
C ALA A 237 -24.67 6.71 -9.62
N LEU A 238 -23.54 6.32 -9.01
CA LEU A 238 -22.22 6.38 -9.65
C LEU A 238 -22.16 5.49 -10.91
N ILE A 239 -22.52 4.21 -10.82
CA ILE A 239 -22.44 3.32 -11.98
C ILE A 239 -23.49 3.62 -13.05
N GLU A 240 -24.63 4.21 -12.70
CA GLU A 240 -25.60 4.74 -13.66
C GLU A 240 -25.04 5.93 -14.46
N SER A 241 -24.28 6.82 -13.79
CA SER A 241 -23.57 7.92 -14.47
C SER A 241 -22.56 7.36 -15.48
N LEU A 242 -21.76 6.36 -15.07
CA LEU A 242 -20.83 5.67 -15.95
C LEU A 242 -21.54 4.96 -17.11
N ALA A 243 -22.73 4.41 -16.91
CA ALA A 243 -23.50 3.73 -17.95
C ALA A 243 -23.97 4.70 -19.05
N LYS A 244 -24.35 5.93 -18.68
CA LYS A 244 -24.69 6.99 -19.64
C LYS A 244 -23.48 7.38 -20.50
N ILE A 245 -22.30 7.48 -19.89
CA ILE A 245 -21.04 7.75 -20.58
C ILE A 245 -20.65 6.57 -21.47
N ALA A 246 -20.85 5.33 -21.01
CA ALA A 246 -20.60 4.11 -21.77
C ALA A 246 -21.45 4.07 -23.04
N ALA A 247 -22.74 4.43 -22.93
CA ALA A 247 -23.64 4.56 -24.08
C ALA A 247 -23.20 5.67 -25.06
N LYS A 248 -22.77 6.84 -24.56
CA LYS A 248 -22.24 7.94 -25.39
C LYS A 248 -21.05 7.47 -26.24
N HIS A 249 -20.14 6.69 -25.67
CA HIS A 249 -18.92 6.23 -26.34
C HIS A 249 -19.07 4.86 -27.03
N THR A 250 -20.22 4.19 -26.90
CA THR A 250 -20.49 2.83 -27.43
C THR A 250 -19.45 1.81 -26.94
N VAL A 251 -19.13 1.85 -25.64
CA VAL A 251 -18.17 0.95 -24.98
C VAL A 251 -18.78 0.31 -23.74
N PRO A 252 -18.22 -0.79 -23.21
CA PRO A 252 -18.68 -1.36 -21.94
C PRO A 252 -18.46 -0.41 -20.76
N LEU A 253 -19.30 -0.54 -19.72
CA LEU A 253 -19.18 0.20 -18.46
C LEU A 253 -17.77 0.10 -17.84
N SER A 254 -17.18 -1.11 -17.88
CA SER A 254 -15.84 -1.38 -17.37
C SER A 254 -14.75 -0.59 -18.11
N ALA A 255 -14.97 -0.29 -19.40
CA ALA A 255 -14.03 0.50 -20.20
C ALA A 255 -14.03 1.96 -19.74
N VAL A 256 -15.20 2.54 -19.44
CA VAL A 256 -15.34 3.90 -18.87
C VAL A 256 -14.62 4.02 -17.54
N ALA A 257 -14.87 3.08 -16.62
CA ALA A 257 -14.23 3.09 -15.31
C ALA A 257 -12.70 2.93 -15.40
N THR A 258 -12.22 2.03 -16.26
CA THR A 258 -10.78 1.83 -16.48
C THR A 258 -10.14 3.07 -17.11
N ARG A 259 -10.80 3.70 -18.10
CA ARG A 259 -10.33 4.92 -18.73
C ARG A 259 -10.29 6.09 -17.76
N TYR A 260 -11.28 6.22 -16.87
CA TYR A 260 -11.26 7.21 -15.78
C TYR A 260 -10.01 7.07 -14.92
N VAL A 261 -9.66 5.84 -14.52
CA VAL A 261 -8.47 5.57 -13.71
C VAL A 261 -7.19 5.90 -14.48
N LEU A 262 -7.10 5.55 -15.77
CA LEU A 262 -5.96 5.90 -16.63
C LEU A 262 -5.77 7.41 -16.86
N GLN A 263 -6.81 8.22 -16.63
CA GLN A 263 -6.73 9.67 -16.74
C GLN A 263 -6.43 10.35 -15.40
N GLN A 264 -6.25 9.60 -14.31
CA GLN A 264 -5.83 10.17 -13.03
C GLN A 264 -4.33 10.51 -13.04
N PRO A 265 -3.92 11.58 -12.32
CA PRO A 265 -2.52 11.97 -12.21
C PRO A 265 -1.61 10.82 -11.77
N GLY A 266 -0.43 10.72 -12.38
CA GLY A 266 0.57 9.67 -12.08
C GLY A 266 0.19 8.23 -12.42
N VAL A 267 -1.04 7.91 -12.86
CA VAL A 267 -1.44 6.54 -13.23
C VAL A 267 -0.87 6.16 -14.59
N ALA A 268 0.21 5.36 -14.56
CA ALA A 268 0.86 4.86 -15.75
C ALA A 268 0.03 3.74 -16.40
N ALA A 269 -0.41 2.78 -15.61
CA ALA A 269 -1.18 1.63 -16.07
C ALA A 269 -2.21 1.13 -15.04
N VAL A 270 -3.23 0.43 -15.52
CA VAL A 270 -4.25 -0.24 -14.71
C VAL A 270 -4.06 -1.75 -14.77
N ILE A 271 -4.03 -2.40 -13.61
CA ILE A 271 -3.98 -3.84 -13.47
C ILE A 271 -5.42 -4.38 -13.49
N VAL A 272 -5.76 -5.12 -14.54
CA VAL A 272 -7.07 -5.76 -14.71
C VAL A 272 -6.90 -7.26 -14.60
N GLY A 273 -7.75 -7.90 -13.80
CA GLY A 273 -7.63 -9.31 -13.51
C GLY A 273 -7.91 -10.15 -14.75
N SER A 274 -7.02 -11.08 -15.04
CA SER A 274 -7.17 -12.04 -16.13
C SER A 274 -7.48 -13.42 -15.59
N ARG A 275 -8.62 -13.98 -16.00
CA ARG A 275 -8.96 -15.39 -15.74
C ARG A 275 -8.23 -16.35 -16.68
N LEU A 276 -7.33 -15.83 -17.54
CA LEU A 276 -6.61 -16.60 -18.54
C LEU A 276 -7.55 -17.43 -19.44
N ASP A 277 -8.70 -16.86 -19.79
CA ASP A 277 -9.68 -17.44 -20.74
C ASP A 277 -9.86 -16.58 -22.00
N ALA A 278 -9.11 -15.47 -22.11
CA ALA A 278 -9.17 -14.45 -23.16
C ALA A 278 -10.53 -13.72 -23.29
N SER A 279 -11.48 -13.93 -22.36
CA SER A 279 -12.84 -13.41 -22.47
C SER A 279 -12.95 -11.89 -22.34
N ASN A 280 -11.99 -11.25 -21.66
CA ASN A 280 -12.00 -9.80 -21.40
C ASN A 280 -11.16 -8.98 -22.40
N ILE A 281 -10.49 -9.62 -23.36
CA ILE A 281 -9.55 -8.94 -24.29
C ILE A 281 -10.24 -7.80 -25.04
N GLU A 282 -11.43 -8.03 -25.58
CA GLU A 282 -12.13 -7.01 -26.37
C GLU A 282 -12.65 -5.87 -25.48
N ALA A 283 -13.19 -6.19 -24.31
CA ALA A 283 -13.62 -5.18 -23.33
C ALA A 283 -12.45 -4.30 -22.86
N ASN A 284 -11.28 -4.90 -22.62
CA ASN A 284 -10.06 -4.18 -22.26
C ASN A 284 -9.54 -3.35 -23.43
N ARG A 285 -9.64 -3.84 -24.67
CA ARG A 285 -9.24 -3.09 -25.87
C ARG A 285 -10.09 -1.84 -26.07
N ALA A 286 -11.40 -1.92 -25.78
CA ALA A 286 -12.31 -0.78 -25.88
C ALA A 286 -11.91 0.42 -25.01
N VAL A 287 -11.09 0.21 -23.95
CA VAL A 287 -10.52 1.32 -23.17
C VAL A 287 -9.77 2.30 -24.09
N PHE A 288 -9.08 1.81 -25.12
CA PHE A 288 -8.23 2.58 -26.04
C PHE A 288 -8.96 3.22 -27.23
N SER A 289 -10.29 3.08 -27.34
CA SER A 289 -11.05 3.68 -28.44
C SER A 289 -11.59 5.07 -28.14
N PHE A 290 -11.45 5.57 -26.90
CA PHE A 290 -12.01 6.84 -26.46
C PHE A 290 -11.21 7.49 -25.32
N THR A 291 -11.56 8.73 -25.01
CA THR A 291 -11.09 9.49 -23.86
C THR A 291 -12.28 10.16 -23.19
N LEU A 292 -12.24 10.32 -21.87
CA LEU A 292 -13.26 11.06 -21.13
C LEU A 292 -12.99 12.55 -21.29
N ASP A 293 -13.98 13.27 -21.81
CA ASP A 293 -13.92 14.73 -21.94
C ASP A 293 -14.34 15.44 -20.64
N ALA A 294 -14.31 16.77 -20.65
CA ALA A 294 -14.66 17.58 -19.48
C ALA A 294 -16.11 17.36 -19.02
N THR A 295 -17.04 17.05 -19.93
CA THR A 295 -18.44 16.76 -19.58
C THR A 295 -18.56 15.39 -18.92
N ASP A 296 -17.86 14.39 -19.43
CA ASP A 296 -17.83 13.05 -18.83
C ASP A 296 -17.24 13.11 -17.41
N LEU A 297 -16.11 13.79 -17.25
CA LEU A 297 -15.44 13.95 -15.95
C LEU A 297 -16.29 14.73 -14.96
N ALA A 298 -17.00 15.77 -15.40
CA ALA A 298 -17.93 16.51 -14.55
C ALA A 298 -19.13 15.65 -14.09
N ALA A 299 -19.64 14.78 -14.95
CA ALA A 299 -20.72 13.86 -14.60
C ALA A 299 -20.28 12.78 -13.60
N ILE A 300 -19.03 12.32 -13.69
CA ILE A 300 -18.44 11.42 -12.69
C ILE A 300 -18.25 12.14 -11.36
N ALA A 301 -17.67 13.35 -11.39
CA ALA A 301 -17.46 14.16 -10.19
C ALA A 301 -18.76 14.45 -9.44
N ALA A 302 -19.82 14.84 -10.16
CA ALA A 302 -21.13 15.08 -9.55
C ALA A 302 -21.71 13.84 -8.86
N ALA A 303 -21.47 12.63 -9.40
CA ALA A 303 -21.88 11.39 -8.74
C ALA A 303 -20.96 11.02 -7.56
N GLN A 304 -19.68 11.39 -7.61
CA GLN A 304 -18.75 11.21 -6.49
C GLN A 304 -19.08 12.13 -5.31
N ASP A 305 -19.63 13.32 -5.55
CA ASP A 305 -20.05 14.26 -4.49
C ASP A 305 -21.18 13.71 -3.60
N GLU A 306 -21.92 12.70 -4.08
CA GLU A 306 -22.94 11.97 -3.32
C GLU A 306 -22.33 10.85 -2.43
N LEU A 307 -21.05 10.52 -2.60
CA LEU A 307 -20.35 9.50 -1.82
C LEU A 307 -19.82 10.09 -0.50
N THR A 308 -19.74 9.23 0.51
CA THR A 308 -18.92 9.51 1.69
C THR A 308 -17.45 9.33 1.34
N ALA A 309 -16.61 10.30 1.70
CA ALA A 309 -15.16 10.18 1.50
C ALA A 309 -14.61 8.97 2.25
N LEU A 310 -13.86 8.11 1.56
CA LEU A 310 -13.21 6.96 2.18
C LEU A 310 -12.20 7.43 3.24
N PRO A 311 -12.12 6.74 4.40
CA PRO A 311 -11.19 7.11 5.45
C PRO A 311 -9.73 6.78 5.06
N GLY A 312 -8.81 7.49 5.71
CA GLY A 312 -7.37 7.23 5.60
C GLY A 312 -6.74 7.66 4.28
N ASP A 313 -5.53 7.17 4.05
CA ASP A 313 -4.76 7.37 2.83
C ASP A 313 -4.87 6.14 1.91
N CYS A 314 -4.54 6.30 0.64
CA CYS A 314 -4.40 5.16 -0.25
C CYS A 314 -3.29 4.22 0.23
N GLY A 315 -3.49 2.90 0.19
CA GLY A 315 -2.58 1.91 0.75
C GLY A 315 -2.93 1.48 2.18
N ASP A 316 -3.73 2.26 2.91
CA ASP A 316 -4.19 1.90 4.26
C ASP A 316 -5.11 0.67 4.27
N GLU A 317 -5.66 0.27 3.12
CA GLU A 317 -6.61 -0.86 2.99
C GLU A 317 -6.05 -2.26 3.25
N TYR A 318 -4.76 -2.34 3.59
CA TYR A 318 -4.11 -3.56 4.09
C TYR A 318 -3.56 -3.39 5.51
N ARG A 319 -3.93 -2.31 6.21
CA ARG A 319 -3.39 -1.99 7.55
C ARG A 319 -4.46 -1.56 8.55
N TYR A 320 -5.53 -0.90 8.10
CA TYR A 320 -6.55 -0.35 9.01
C TYR A 320 -7.98 -0.70 8.58
N PRO A 321 -8.86 -1.12 9.52
CA PRO A 321 -10.29 -1.20 9.27
C PRO A 321 -10.87 0.12 8.71
N PRO A 322 -11.94 0.09 7.90
CA PRO A 322 -12.76 -1.08 7.57
C PRO A 322 -12.19 -1.96 6.45
N PHE A 323 -11.08 -1.57 5.82
CA PHE A 323 -10.50 -2.30 4.71
C PHE A 323 -9.26 -3.04 5.17
N LEU A 324 -9.39 -4.34 5.28
CA LEU A 324 -8.30 -5.29 5.50
C LEU A 324 -8.42 -6.36 4.41
N THR A 325 -7.66 -7.45 4.51
CA THR A 325 -7.65 -8.51 3.49
C THR A 325 -9.05 -9.14 3.32
N ALA A 326 -9.18 -10.11 2.41
CA ALA A 326 -10.46 -10.73 2.10
C ALA A 326 -11.23 -11.27 3.33
N SER A 327 -10.54 -11.65 4.41
CA SER A 327 -11.13 -12.14 5.67
C SER A 327 -11.75 -11.05 6.53
N GLY A 328 -11.48 -9.77 6.27
CA GLY A 328 -11.84 -8.71 7.21
C GLY A 328 -10.75 -8.35 8.20
N ASP A 329 -9.63 -9.08 8.21
CA ASP A 329 -8.50 -8.87 9.10
C ASP A 329 -7.15 -9.19 8.42
N LEU A 330 -6.08 -9.31 9.21
CA LEU A 330 -4.74 -9.72 8.75
C LEU A 330 -4.37 -11.12 9.25
N SER A 331 -5.31 -11.92 9.75
CA SER A 331 -5.04 -13.23 10.37
C SER A 331 -4.41 -14.24 9.42
N HIS A 332 -4.62 -14.09 8.11
CA HIS A 332 -3.96 -14.91 7.08
C HIS A 332 -2.54 -14.46 6.73
N HIS A 333 -2.08 -13.32 7.28
CA HIS A 333 -0.82 -12.68 6.88
C HIS A 333 0.08 -12.29 8.06
N LEU A 334 -0.45 -12.24 9.28
CA LEU A 334 0.31 -11.93 10.51
C LEU A 334 0.06 -13.04 11.54
N SER A 335 1.13 -13.46 12.23
CA SER A 335 1.08 -14.45 13.30
C SER A 335 0.36 -13.93 14.56
N GLU A 336 -0.09 -14.85 15.42
CA GLU A 336 -0.69 -14.54 16.73
C GLU A 336 0.32 -13.97 17.76
N ASP A 337 1.57 -13.71 17.35
CA ASP A 337 2.68 -13.35 18.25
C ASP A 337 2.40 -12.07 19.06
N ASP A 338 1.65 -11.12 18.48
CA ASP A 338 1.25 -9.88 19.15
C ASP A 338 0.37 -10.13 20.39
N ASP A 339 -0.52 -11.12 20.33
CA ASP A 339 -1.41 -11.46 21.43
C ASP A 339 -0.67 -12.19 22.55
N VAL A 340 0.31 -13.02 22.18
CA VAL A 340 1.21 -13.69 23.14
C VAL A 340 2.07 -12.64 23.85
N HIS A 341 2.69 -11.74 23.09
CA HIS A 341 3.52 -10.65 23.63
C HIS A 341 2.70 -9.72 24.53
N ARG A 342 1.49 -9.33 24.13
CA ARG A 342 0.60 -8.51 24.97
C ARG A 342 0.27 -9.22 26.28
N LYS A 343 -0.06 -10.51 26.25
CA LYS A 343 -0.33 -11.31 27.47
C LYS A 343 0.88 -11.39 28.39
N GLU A 344 2.09 -11.45 27.83
CA GLU A 344 3.34 -11.40 28.60
C GLU A 344 3.49 -10.06 29.34
N VAL A 345 3.35 -8.96 28.60
CA VAL A 345 3.41 -7.61 29.15
C VAL A 345 2.39 -7.44 30.28
N GLU A 346 1.13 -7.82 30.06
CA GLU A 346 0.09 -7.70 31.09
C GLU A 346 0.41 -8.56 32.34
N ARG A 347 1.05 -9.72 32.18
CA ARG A 347 1.47 -10.53 33.33
C ARG A 347 2.53 -9.85 34.18
N VAL A 348 3.53 -9.23 33.54
CA VAL A 348 4.57 -8.46 34.23
C VAL A 348 3.95 -7.29 34.98
N ILE A 349 3.05 -6.55 34.33
CA ILE A 349 2.38 -5.41 34.94
C ILE A 349 1.47 -5.82 36.11
N ALA A 350 0.75 -6.94 36.00
CA ALA A 350 -0.10 -7.47 37.07
C ALA A 350 0.70 -7.93 38.30
N ALA A 351 2.00 -8.19 38.15
CA ALA A 351 2.92 -8.51 39.24
C ALA A 351 3.66 -7.26 39.78
N ASP A 352 3.10 -6.07 39.57
CA ASP A 352 3.70 -4.76 39.90
C ASP A 352 5.09 -4.54 39.26
N GLY A 353 5.34 -5.23 38.14
CA GLY A 353 6.58 -5.15 37.39
C GLY A 353 6.69 -3.93 36.49
N ARG A 354 7.87 -3.77 35.90
CA ARG A 354 8.20 -2.74 34.92
C ARG A 354 8.55 -3.43 33.60
N VAL A 355 7.97 -2.96 32.50
CA VAL A 355 8.33 -3.42 31.15
C VAL A 355 9.16 -2.33 30.46
N GLU A 356 10.30 -2.73 29.92
CA GLU A 356 11.21 -1.86 29.18
C GLU A 356 11.30 -2.38 27.74
N VAL A 357 11.25 -1.48 26.77
CA VAL A 357 11.35 -1.79 25.34
C VAL A 357 12.59 -1.11 24.79
N SER A 358 13.41 -1.89 24.08
CA SER A 358 14.54 -1.37 23.32
C SER A 358 14.15 -1.13 21.87
N SER A 359 14.68 -0.07 21.27
CA SER A 359 14.58 0.12 19.80
C SER A 359 15.73 -0.56 19.03
N GLY A 360 16.68 -1.17 19.74
CA GLY A 360 17.93 -1.67 19.14
C GLY A 360 18.94 -0.56 18.81
N SER A 361 18.68 0.68 19.26
CA SER A 361 19.62 1.79 19.11
C SER A 361 20.95 1.46 19.80
N PRO A 362 22.10 1.64 19.13
CA PRO A 362 23.40 1.38 19.75
C PRO A 362 23.71 2.32 20.92
N TYR A 363 22.98 3.44 21.05
CA TYR A 363 23.18 4.41 22.11
C TYR A 363 22.44 4.05 23.41
N GLU A 364 21.39 3.24 23.36
CA GLU A 364 20.63 2.82 24.55
C GLU A 364 21.53 2.22 25.66
N PRO A 365 22.39 1.22 25.38
CA PRO A 365 23.29 0.68 26.40
C PRO A 365 24.39 1.65 26.84
N ILE A 366 24.78 2.62 25.99
CA ILE A 366 25.86 3.58 26.29
C ILE A 366 25.35 4.72 27.17
N ALA A 367 24.17 5.27 26.84
CA ALA A 367 23.58 6.40 27.53
C ALA A 367 22.66 5.98 28.70
N GLY A 368 22.37 4.69 28.85
CA GLY A 368 21.60 4.15 29.96
C GLY A 368 20.10 4.46 29.87
N TYR A 369 19.51 4.36 28.68
CA TYR A 369 18.08 4.54 28.46
C TYR A 369 17.48 3.39 27.64
N CYS A 370 16.15 3.27 27.66
CA CYS A 370 15.39 2.38 26.77
C CYS A 370 14.42 3.22 25.92
N ARG A 371 13.93 2.68 24.80
CA ARG A 371 12.98 3.38 23.92
C ARG A 371 11.67 3.70 24.63
N GLY A 372 11.17 2.79 25.46
CA GLY A 372 9.94 3.02 26.20
C GLY A 372 9.86 2.20 27.47
N VAL A 373 9.11 2.71 28.43
CA VAL A 373 8.83 2.02 29.69
C VAL A 373 7.35 2.08 30.00
N ARG A 374 6.82 0.98 30.54
CA ARG A 374 5.48 0.91 31.14
C ARG A 374 5.57 0.46 32.59
N THR A 375 4.81 1.14 33.44
CA THR A 375 4.58 0.77 34.83
C THR A 375 3.10 0.99 35.14
N GLY A 376 2.41 -0.06 35.58
CA GLY A 376 0.96 -0.03 35.69
C GLY A 376 0.29 0.28 34.35
N ASN A 377 -0.60 1.28 34.35
CA ASN A 377 -1.32 1.74 33.17
C ASN A 377 -0.63 2.90 32.43
N THR A 378 0.50 3.39 32.93
CA THR A 378 1.18 4.55 32.34
C THR A 378 2.40 4.09 31.55
N PHE A 379 2.62 4.70 30.39
CA PHE A 379 3.83 4.51 29.62
C PHE A 379 4.44 5.83 29.16
N VAL A 380 5.76 5.83 29.01
CA VAL A 380 6.52 6.94 28.42
C VAL A 380 7.46 6.39 27.36
N ILE A 381 7.58 7.12 26.26
CA ILE A 381 8.48 6.85 25.14
C ILE A 381 9.53 7.95 25.13
N ALA A 382 10.80 7.55 25.05
CA ALA A 382 11.92 8.47 24.95
C ALA A 382 11.81 9.35 23.68
N GLY A 383 12.48 10.50 23.70
CA GLY A 383 12.65 11.33 22.51
C GLY A 383 13.13 10.49 21.32
N THR A 384 12.37 10.55 20.24
CA THR A 384 12.53 9.67 19.08
C THR A 384 12.79 10.50 17.83
N THR A 385 13.99 10.31 17.27
CA THR A 385 14.38 10.84 15.98
C THR A 385 14.22 9.77 14.91
N THR A 386 14.40 10.15 13.65
CA THR A 386 14.68 9.19 12.59
C THR A 386 16.03 8.46 12.84
N ARG A 387 16.30 7.37 12.11
CA ARG A 387 17.53 6.59 12.19
C ARG A 387 18.43 6.81 10.97
N ALA A 388 19.71 6.45 11.11
CA ALA A 388 20.66 6.43 10.00
C ALA A 388 20.23 5.42 8.92
N MET A 389 20.51 5.73 7.66
CA MET A 389 20.27 4.79 6.57
C MET A 389 21.16 3.54 6.74
N PRO A 390 20.68 2.34 6.36
CA PRO A 390 21.50 1.12 6.41
C PRO A 390 22.77 1.21 5.55
N SER A 391 22.75 2.04 4.51
CA SER A 391 23.92 2.38 3.68
C SER A 391 25.01 3.17 4.42
N GLY A 392 24.73 3.65 5.64
CA GLY A 392 25.57 4.56 6.41
C GLY A 392 25.58 6.01 5.91
N LYS A 393 24.79 6.34 4.86
CA LYS A 393 24.76 7.66 4.23
C LYS A 393 23.45 8.38 4.49
N GLY A 394 23.48 9.39 5.34
CA GLY A 394 22.31 10.18 5.70
C GLY A 394 21.35 9.44 6.64
N VAL A 395 20.11 9.92 6.71
CA VAL A 395 19.06 9.42 7.60
C VAL A 395 17.78 9.12 6.83
N VAL A 396 16.93 8.25 7.36
CA VAL A 396 15.62 7.97 6.78
C VAL A 396 14.80 9.26 6.77
N GLY A 397 14.17 9.57 5.64
CA GLY A 397 13.44 10.83 5.39
C GLY A 397 14.31 11.99 4.90
N GLY A 398 15.63 11.80 4.81
CA GLY A 398 16.55 12.76 4.19
C GLY A 398 16.50 14.14 4.84
N ALA A 399 16.44 15.19 4.02
CA ALA A 399 16.49 16.58 4.47
C ALA A 399 15.11 17.21 4.78
N ARG A 400 14.06 16.41 4.97
CA ARG A 400 12.70 16.91 5.23
C ARG A 400 12.20 16.48 6.60
N ALA A 401 11.94 17.45 7.48
CA ALA A 401 11.47 17.20 8.85
C ALA A 401 10.18 16.37 8.90
N ALA A 402 9.23 16.61 7.98
CA ALA A 402 8.00 15.84 7.91
C ALA A 402 8.23 14.36 7.57
N ASP A 403 9.20 14.07 6.70
CA ASP A 403 9.49 12.70 6.29
C ASP A 403 10.30 11.96 7.37
N GLN A 404 11.20 12.67 8.07
CA GLN A 404 11.80 12.14 9.29
C GLN A 404 10.76 11.89 10.40
N SER A 405 9.72 12.73 10.48
CA SER A 405 8.63 12.59 11.45
C SER A 405 7.81 11.34 11.21
N THR A 406 7.53 10.99 9.93
CA THR A 406 6.90 9.71 9.56
C THR A 406 7.67 8.55 10.19
N HIS A 407 8.99 8.50 9.98
CA HIS A 407 9.80 7.42 10.53
C HIS A 407 9.90 7.43 12.06
N ALA A 408 10.04 8.60 12.68
CA ALA A 408 10.07 8.72 14.13
C ALA A 408 8.75 8.21 14.75
N LEU A 409 7.61 8.50 14.12
CA LEU A 409 6.30 8.02 14.57
C LEU A 409 6.11 6.52 14.35
N ASP A 410 6.70 5.94 13.30
CA ASP A 410 6.75 4.48 13.14
C ASP A 410 7.47 3.81 14.32
N ILE A 411 8.64 4.34 14.71
CA ILE A 411 9.42 3.84 15.85
C ILE A 411 8.62 3.99 17.16
N ILE A 412 7.96 5.13 17.36
CA ILE A 412 7.08 5.36 18.51
C ILE A 412 5.93 4.36 18.52
N GLY A 413 5.25 4.16 17.38
CA GLY A 413 4.16 3.19 17.26
C GLY A 413 4.60 1.77 17.61
N GLY A 414 5.78 1.38 17.12
CA GLY A 414 6.38 0.07 17.43
C GLY A 414 6.64 -0.09 18.92
N ALA A 415 7.21 0.93 19.56
CA ALA A 415 7.46 0.93 21.00
C ALA A 415 6.18 0.88 21.84
N VAL A 416 5.16 1.67 21.47
CA VAL A 416 3.84 1.67 22.13
C VAL A 416 3.20 0.29 22.05
N ARG A 417 3.22 -0.35 20.87
CA ARG A 417 2.74 -1.72 20.69
C ARG A 417 3.51 -2.73 21.53
N SER A 418 4.85 -2.64 21.56
CA SER A 418 5.68 -3.53 22.39
C SER A 418 5.46 -3.35 23.89
N LEU A 419 4.88 -2.22 24.32
CA LEU A 419 4.43 -2.00 25.70
C LEU A 419 2.99 -2.50 25.94
N GLY A 420 2.40 -3.25 25.00
CA GLY A 420 1.03 -3.76 25.08
C GLY A 420 -0.05 -2.69 24.93
N ALA A 421 0.31 -1.50 24.47
CA ALA A 421 -0.59 -0.37 24.27
C ALA A 421 -0.89 -0.13 22.78
N SER A 422 -1.73 0.84 22.48
CA SER A 422 -2.05 1.28 21.12
C SER A 422 -1.80 2.78 20.95
N LEU A 423 -1.73 3.27 19.70
CA LEU A 423 -1.68 4.71 19.41
C LEU A 423 -2.88 5.47 19.98
N ALA A 424 -3.99 4.77 20.22
CA ALA A 424 -5.12 5.37 20.91
C ALA A 424 -4.70 5.80 22.33
N ASP A 425 -3.90 5.02 23.06
CA ASP A 425 -3.55 5.27 24.47
C ASP A 425 -2.57 6.43 24.68
N VAL A 426 -2.03 6.99 23.60
CA VAL A 426 -1.18 8.19 23.67
C VAL A 426 -2.02 9.41 24.07
N THR A 427 -1.64 10.02 25.19
CA THR A 427 -2.34 11.19 25.75
C THR A 427 -1.61 12.49 25.48
N ARG A 428 -0.28 12.46 25.34
CA ARG A 428 0.53 13.63 25.02
C ARG A 428 1.62 13.31 24.02
N THR A 429 1.92 14.29 23.17
CA THR A 429 3.11 14.33 22.33
C THR A 429 3.84 15.65 22.45
N ARG A 430 5.17 15.63 22.34
CA ARG A 430 6.00 16.83 22.19
C ARG A 430 6.82 16.69 20.91
N VAL A 431 6.73 17.67 20.03
CA VAL A 431 7.43 17.69 18.73
C VAL A 431 8.46 18.80 18.78
N LEU A 432 9.73 18.42 18.73
CA LEU A 432 10.86 19.34 18.69
C LEU A 432 11.34 19.42 17.24
N LEU A 433 11.52 20.63 16.73
CA LEU A 433 11.98 20.89 15.37
C LEU A 433 13.28 21.69 15.36
N SER A 434 14.12 21.40 14.38
CA SER A 434 15.38 22.12 14.17
C SER A 434 15.11 23.55 13.67
N SER A 435 14.11 23.69 12.81
CA SER A 435 13.60 24.96 12.30
C SER A 435 12.08 25.01 12.45
N VAL A 436 11.54 26.23 12.56
CA VAL A 436 10.08 26.44 12.46
C VAL A 436 9.58 26.33 11.01
N GLU A 437 10.47 26.37 10.02
CA GLU A 437 10.06 26.21 8.62
C GLU A 437 9.55 24.79 8.33
N GLY A 438 8.44 24.69 7.60
CA GLY A 438 7.83 23.39 7.28
C GLY A 438 7.10 22.70 8.43
N TRP A 439 6.90 23.39 9.57
CA TRP A 439 6.20 22.84 10.75
C TRP A 439 4.81 22.28 10.42
N GLU A 440 4.08 22.91 9.50
CA GLU A 440 2.73 22.45 9.12
C GLU A 440 2.75 21.06 8.51
N ASP A 441 3.78 20.72 7.73
CA ASP A 441 3.91 19.39 7.13
C ASP A 441 4.16 18.33 8.22
N VAL A 442 4.93 18.69 9.26
CA VAL A 442 5.15 17.81 10.42
C VAL A 442 3.85 17.62 11.19
N VAL A 443 3.09 18.69 11.43
CA VAL A 443 1.79 18.59 12.12
C VAL A 443 0.77 17.82 11.29
N ARG A 444 0.80 17.92 9.96
CA ARG A 444 -0.02 17.08 9.07
C ARG A 444 0.33 15.60 9.18
N VAL A 445 1.62 15.26 9.28
CA VAL A 445 2.08 13.87 9.51
C VAL A 445 1.62 13.37 10.89
N HIS A 446 1.79 14.17 11.94
CA HIS A 446 1.28 13.86 13.28
C HIS A 446 -0.23 13.62 13.29
N GLY A 447 -1.00 14.51 12.65
CA GLY A 447 -2.45 14.40 12.53
C GLY A 447 -2.90 13.16 11.76
N ALA A 448 -2.15 12.74 10.73
CA ALA A 448 -2.42 11.52 9.99
C ALA A 448 -2.21 10.25 10.85
N VAL A 449 -1.20 10.24 11.71
CA VAL A 449 -0.91 9.10 12.60
C VAL A 449 -1.89 9.03 13.77
N PHE A 450 -2.14 10.15 14.46
CA PHE A 450 -2.97 10.12 15.66
C PHE A 450 -4.45 10.34 15.39
N GLY A 451 -4.82 11.23 14.46
CA GLY A 451 -6.21 11.68 14.25
C GLY A 451 -7.27 10.57 14.17
N PRO A 452 -7.03 9.45 13.45
CA PRO A 452 -7.94 8.31 13.39
C PRO A 452 -8.15 7.59 14.74
N HIS A 453 -7.18 7.63 15.64
CA HIS A 453 -7.15 6.83 16.87
C HIS A 453 -7.31 7.67 18.14
N ALA A 454 -6.66 8.82 18.19
CA ALA A 454 -6.51 9.71 19.35
C ALA A 454 -6.40 11.19 18.93
N ARG A 455 -6.45 12.07 19.94
CA ARG A 455 -6.07 13.48 19.81
C ARG A 455 -5.23 13.84 21.04
N PRO A 456 -3.97 13.39 21.10
CA PRO A 456 -3.13 13.68 22.24
C PRO A 456 -2.94 15.19 22.38
N VAL A 457 -2.83 15.69 23.62
CA VAL A 457 -2.39 17.08 23.82
C VAL A 457 -1.00 17.21 23.20
N ASN A 458 -0.78 18.27 22.44
CA ASN A 458 0.43 18.44 21.65
C ASN A 458 1.14 19.73 22.02
N THR A 459 2.47 19.69 22.01
CA THR A 459 3.33 20.86 22.02
C THR A 459 4.31 20.74 20.88
N THR A 460 4.39 21.76 20.02
CA THR A 460 5.37 21.82 18.92
C THR A 460 6.27 23.04 19.12
N VAL A 461 7.58 22.82 19.16
CA VAL A 461 8.60 23.87 19.35
C VAL A 461 9.67 23.76 18.27
N GLY A 462 10.24 24.89 17.84
CA GLY A 462 11.28 24.95 16.82
C GLY A 462 12.52 25.72 17.28
N GLY A 463 13.62 25.62 16.52
CA GLY A 463 14.90 26.27 16.83
C GLY A 463 15.83 25.42 17.70
N ILE A 464 15.63 24.11 17.71
CA ILE A 464 16.41 23.17 18.53
C ILE A 464 17.65 22.70 17.76
N THR A 465 18.80 22.65 18.44
CA THR A 465 20.00 21.99 17.88
C THR A 465 20.02 20.53 18.32
N PHE A 466 19.88 19.61 17.38
CA PHE A 466 19.88 18.17 17.67
C PHE A 466 21.27 17.55 17.66
N ILE A 467 21.41 16.46 18.41
CA ILE A 467 22.57 15.57 18.34
C ILE A 467 22.38 14.64 17.14
N GLY A 468 23.43 14.51 16.31
CA GLY A 468 23.41 13.68 15.11
C GLY A 468 23.26 14.49 13.83
N ALA A 469 24.11 14.19 12.85
CA ALA A 469 24.12 14.93 11.58
C ALA A 469 22.82 14.68 10.80
N GLY A 470 22.19 15.77 10.34
CA GLY A 470 21.00 15.72 9.51
C GLY A 470 19.69 15.44 10.25
N ILE A 471 19.68 15.36 11.59
CA ILE A 471 18.45 15.24 12.37
C ILE A 471 17.71 16.57 12.40
N LEU A 472 16.41 16.54 12.04
CA LEU A 472 15.57 17.73 11.91
C LEU A 472 14.38 17.75 12.87
N VAL A 473 14.03 16.59 13.45
CA VAL A 473 12.88 16.42 14.33
C VAL A 473 13.16 15.35 15.39
N GLU A 474 12.64 15.59 16.58
CA GLU A 474 12.55 14.61 17.66
C GLU A 474 11.15 14.65 18.26
N ILE A 475 10.55 13.50 18.50
CA ILE A 475 9.18 13.38 19.00
C ILE A 475 9.17 12.54 20.27
N GLU A 476 8.53 13.06 21.31
CA GLU A 476 8.21 12.34 22.54
C GLU A 476 6.73 11.95 22.55
N ALA A 477 6.43 10.82 23.20
CA ALA A 477 5.07 10.38 23.45
C ALA A 477 4.94 9.80 24.86
N GLU A 478 3.81 10.06 25.51
CA GLU A 478 3.41 9.45 26.77
C GLU A 478 1.92 9.13 26.72
N GLY A 479 1.50 8.15 27.51
CA GLY A 479 0.13 7.67 27.45
C GLY A 479 -0.32 6.91 28.67
N VAL A 480 -1.63 6.70 28.70
CA VAL A 480 -2.34 5.97 29.74
C VAL A 480 -3.26 4.97 29.07
N ILE A 481 -3.11 3.71 29.42
CA ILE A 481 -3.94 2.62 28.92
C ILE A 481 -5.25 2.64 29.72
N THR A 482 -6.35 2.88 29.04
CA THR A 482 -7.68 2.99 29.67
C THR A 482 -8.68 2.05 28.99
N SER A 483 -9.44 1.30 29.78
CA SER A 483 -10.52 0.43 29.30
C SER A 483 -11.87 1.13 29.14
N GLY A 484 -12.00 2.39 29.59
CA GLY A 484 -13.24 3.14 29.59
C GLY A 484 -13.54 3.90 28.27
N PRO A 485 -14.81 4.28 28.04
CA PRO A 485 -15.19 5.06 26.87
C PRO A 485 -14.55 6.46 26.91
N ARG A 486 -14.17 6.96 25.74
CA ARG A 486 -13.58 8.28 25.57
C ARG A 486 -14.65 9.28 25.17
N VAL A 487 -14.77 10.37 25.91
CA VAL A 487 -15.67 11.48 25.57
C VAL A 487 -14.89 12.54 24.81
N ARG A 488 -15.43 12.99 23.68
CA ARG A 488 -14.95 14.16 22.94
C ARG A 488 -16.02 15.23 23.02
N PHE A 489 -15.63 16.46 23.35
CA PHE A 489 -16.51 17.63 23.38
C PHE A 489 -16.52 18.33 22.02
#